data_AF-A0A418DYT9-F1
#
_entry.id   AF-A0A418DYT9-F1
#
_cell.length_a   1.000
_cell.length_b   1.000
_cell.length_c   1.000
_cell.angle_alpha   90.00
_cell.angle_beta   90.00
_cell.angle_gamma   90.00
#
_symmetry.space_group_name_H-M   'P 1'
#
loop_
_entity.id
_entity.type
_entity.pdbx_description
1 polymer ?
#
loop_
_entity_poly.entity_id
_entity_poly.type
_entity_poly.pdbx_seq_one_letter_code
_entity_poly.pdbx_strand_id
1 'polypeptide(L)'
;MGLNDTPVYWVKIDPDAGWLSHIVMYQPDFNWMEQLNSDSSVRARVHAARALALYPLPHEKAHVMACRVLTEAMSGLTTHCNRIRAEAAISLGMQNLVRIFKEHFFDRSADMPLPNYFLPSGGKVSVGAVSTNSTTREIRIQDYAEGEYEIKKAIPRGLAMVRCRTGFSPPEIETFLLQLLTQNDNSKNYVDRADESCVADDCFYLGSLILSLSVLNLEVRAAAPTAAEITRLLHYDDVHPSYRHTITVCCLEALCNLQLAGRFTDLDGVSYHKYASPAYPSVVRQAAIESILRLYFAEDPRGDPTAPRRDKSRVFGPVAAISYALKLIDADDSP
;
A
#
# COMPACT_ATOMS: atom_id res chain seq x y z
N MET A 1 1.12 -36.41 2.88
CA MET A 1 1.79 -36.57 4.18
C MET A 1 1.96 -35.18 4.74
N GLY A 2 1.42 -34.91 5.92
CA GLY A 2 1.50 -33.58 6.54
C GLY A 2 2.95 -33.14 6.66
N LEU A 3 3.20 -31.84 6.51
CA LEU A 3 4.53 -31.25 6.57
C LEU A 3 5.21 -31.38 7.96
N ASN A 4 4.55 -31.98 8.95
CA ASN A 4 5.09 -32.36 10.27
C ASN A 4 4.37 -33.59 10.85
N ASP A 5 5.04 -34.31 11.76
CA ASP A 5 4.48 -35.40 12.60
C ASP A 5 3.60 -34.89 13.77
N THR A 6 3.16 -33.64 13.72
CA THR A 6 2.27 -33.09 14.76
C THR A 6 0.83 -33.49 14.50
N PRO A 7 0.08 -34.00 15.50
CA PRO A 7 -1.30 -34.42 15.33
C PRO A 7 -2.29 -33.25 15.16
N VAL A 8 -1.80 -32.00 15.30
CA VAL A 8 -2.60 -30.77 15.22
C VAL A 8 -2.21 -30.00 13.97
N TYR A 9 -3.16 -29.84 13.05
CA TYR A 9 -2.96 -29.07 11.82
C TYR A 9 -2.83 -27.55 12.07
N TRP A 10 -3.85 -26.92 12.65
CA TRP A 10 -3.82 -25.51 13.07
C TRP A 10 -4.91 -25.23 14.11
N VAL A 11 -4.78 -24.11 14.83
CA VAL A 11 -5.76 -23.67 15.83
C VAL A 11 -6.40 -22.36 15.38
N LYS A 12 -7.71 -22.24 15.57
CA LYS A 12 -8.47 -21.00 15.35
C LYS A 12 -9.13 -20.57 16.65
N ILE A 13 -9.02 -19.28 16.94
CA ILE A 13 -9.74 -18.63 18.04
C ILE A 13 -10.87 -17.82 17.41
N ASP A 14 -12.08 -17.96 17.96
CA ASP A 14 -13.30 -17.27 17.53
C ASP A 14 -13.54 -17.34 16.00
N PRO A 15 -13.80 -18.54 15.43
CA PRO A 15 -13.97 -18.71 13.99
C PRO A 15 -15.18 -17.97 13.40
N ASP A 16 -16.17 -17.66 14.24
CA ASP A 16 -17.40 -16.96 13.83
C ASP A 16 -17.33 -15.44 14.05
N ALA A 17 -16.21 -14.92 14.59
CA ALA A 17 -16.02 -13.51 14.91
C ALA A 17 -17.12 -12.96 15.86
N GLY A 18 -17.54 -13.78 16.83
CA GLY A 18 -18.57 -13.39 17.79
C GLY A 18 -18.11 -12.29 18.75
N TRP A 19 -16.79 -12.07 18.87
CA TRP A 19 -16.20 -11.14 19.81
C TRP A 19 -15.34 -10.11 19.08
N LEU A 20 -15.54 -8.82 19.40
CA LEU A 20 -14.57 -7.78 19.05
C LEU A 20 -13.35 -7.95 19.95
N SER A 21 -12.33 -8.65 19.43
CA SER A 21 -11.14 -9.03 20.20
C SER A 21 -9.84 -8.83 19.41
N HIS A 22 -8.77 -8.50 20.12
CA HIS A 22 -7.41 -8.51 19.58
C HIS A 22 -6.74 -9.84 19.94
N ILE A 23 -6.61 -10.73 18.95
CA ILE A 23 -6.09 -12.08 19.14
C ILE A 23 -4.61 -12.09 18.77
N VAL A 24 -3.75 -12.29 19.76
CA VAL A 24 -2.34 -12.59 19.56
C VAL A 24 -2.16 -14.08 19.80
N MET A 25 -1.85 -14.83 18.75
CA MET A 25 -1.62 -16.27 18.85
C MET A 25 -0.29 -16.66 18.23
N TYR A 26 0.39 -17.59 18.88
CA TYR A 26 1.60 -18.21 18.36
C TYR A 26 1.30 -19.67 18.02
N GLN A 27 1.59 -20.05 16.79
CA GLN A 27 1.64 -21.45 16.35
C GLN A 27 2.82 -21.61 15.39
N PRO A 28 3.33 -22.84 15.20
CA PRO A 28 4.44 -23.10 14.28
C PRO A 28 4.12 -22.64 12.85
N ASP A 29 5.13 -22.24 12.10
CA ASP A 29 4.99 -21.77 10.71
C ASP A 29 4.23 -22.77 9.82
N PHE A 30 4.45 -24.06 10.04
CA PHE A 30 3.74 -25.11 9.30
C PHE A 30 2.22 -25.06 9.50
N ASN A 31 1.77 -24.77 10.72
CA ASN A 31 0.34 -24.65 11.01
C ASN A 31 -0.25 -23.44 10.29
N TRP A 32 0.50 -22.33 10.24
CA TRP A 32 0.11 -21.16 9.46
C TRP A 32 0.08 -21.44 7.95
N MET A 33 1.06 -22.16 7.42
CA MET A 33 1.10 -22.54 6.01
C MET A 33 -0.08 -23.43 5.62
N GLU A 34 -0.39 -24.45 6.44
CA GLU A 34 -1.56 -25.31 6.24
C GLU A 34 -2.86 -24.52 6.34
N GLN A 35 -2.99 -23.64 7.33
CA GLN A 35 -4.15 -22.76 7.48
C GLN A 35 -4.33 -21.84 6.26
N LEU A 36 -3.25 -21.29 5.71
CA LEU A 36 -3.29 -20.45 4.52
C LEU A 36 -3.69 -21.22 3.25
N ASN A 37 -3.35 -22.50 3.14
CA ASN A 37 -3.67 -23.31 1.96
C ASN A 37 -5.05 -23.97 2.02
N SER A 38 -5.45 -24.46 3.20
CA SER A 38 -6.55 -25.42 3.31
C SER A 38 -7.80 -24.87 4.01
N ASP A 39 -7.72 -23.76 4.75
CA ASP A 39 -8.89 -23.24 5.46
C ASP A 39 -9.96 -22.70 4.49
N SER A 40 -11.24 -22.90 4.80
CA SER A 40 -12.34 -22.40 3.98
C SER A 40 -12.61 -20.91 4.18
N SER A 41 -12.19 -20.35 5.31
CA SER A 41 -12.45 -18.97 5.68
C SER A 41 -11.37 -18.03 5.14
N VAL A 42 -11.77 -17.06 4.31
CA VAL A 42 -10.89 -15.98 3.83
C VAL A 42 -10.24 -15.24 5.00
N ARG A 43 -10.98 -15.00 6.09
CA ARG A 43 -10.46 -14.31 7.29
C ARG A 43 -9.33 -15.11 7.95
N ALA A 44 -9.52 -16.41 8.13
CA ALA A 44 -8.52 -17.28 8.73
C ALA A 44 -7.25 -17.36 7.87
N ARG A 45 -7.40 -17.41 6.54
CA ARG A 45 -6.27 -17.40 5.59
C ARG A 45 -5.51 -16.08 5.60
N VAL A 46 -6.22 -14.94 5.65
CA VAL A 46 -5.60 -13.60 5.79
C VAL A 46 -4.83 -13.49 7.10
N HIS A 47 -5.40 -13.97 8.22
CA HIS A 47 -4.69 -14.01 9.50
C HIS A 47 -3.41 -14.84 9.39
N ALA A 48 -3.48 -16.02 8.76
CA ALA A 48 -2.30 -16.86 8.55
C ALA A 48 -1.22 -16.19 7.71
N ALA A 49 -1.58 -15.52 6.61
CA ALA A 49 -0.62 -14.77 5.79
C ALA A 49 0.11 -13.69 6.61
N ARG A 50 -0.63 -12.92 7.42
CA ARG A 50 -0.04 -11.89 8.30
C ARG A 50 0.88 -12.49 9.35
N ALA A 51 0.50 -13.62 9.95
CA ALA A 51 1.32 -14.27 10.95
C ALA A 51 2.65 -14.78 10.36
N LEU A 52 2.62 -15.31 9.13
CA LEU A 52 3.83 -15.71 8.41
C LEU A 52 4.78 -14.53 8.13
N ALA A 53 4.24 -13.29 7.99
CA ALA A 53 5.05 -12.09 7.80
C ALA A 53 5.83 -11.67 9.06
N LEU A 54 5.38 -12.09 10.25
CA LEU A 54 5.96 -11.66 11.53
C LEU A 54 7.25 -12.42 11.92
N TYR A 55 7.61 -13.51 11.21
CA TYR A 55 8.75 -14.38 11.55
C TYR A 55 9.81 -14.44 10.43
N PRO A 56 10.79 -13.52 10.42
CA PRO A 56 11.63 -13.26 9.26
C PRO A 56 13.03 -13.87 9.35
N LEU A 57 13.27 -15.00 10.04
CA LEU A 57 14.63 -15.57 10.07
C LEU A 57 14.98 -16.18 8.71
N PRO A 58 15.82 -15.52 7.87
CA PRO A 58 15.91 -15.82 6.43
C PRO A 58 16.60 -17.16 6.10
N HIS A 59 17.21 -17.78 7.11
CA HIS A 59 18.06 -18.96 6.96
C HIS A 59 17.42 -20.24 7.51
N GLU A 60 16.19 -20.15 8.00
CA GLU A 60 15.44 -21.32 8.47
C GLU A 60 14.60 -21.90 7.33
N LYS A 61 14.61 -23.23 7.20
CA LYS A 61 13.82 -23.94 6.17
C LYS A 61 12.34 -23.54 6.21
N ALA A 62 11.80 -23.29 7.40
CA ALA A 62 10.43 -22.86 7.61
C ALA A 62 10.12 -21.51 6.93
N HIS A 63 11.03 -20.54 6.99
CA HIS A 63 10.87 -19.25 6.34
C HIS A 63 10.86 -19.36 4.80
N VAL A 64 11.73 -20.21 4.24
CA VAL A 64 11.76 -20.46 2.78
C VAL A 64 10.44 -21.09 2.31
N MET A 65 9.91 -22.05 3.08
CA MET A 65 8.61 -22.68 2.79
C MET A 65 7.46 -21.67 2.94
N ALA A 66 7.46 -20.83 3.97
CA ALA A 66 6.47 -19.77 4.16
C ALA A 66 6.45 -18.81 2.97
N CYS A 67 7.63 -18.35 2.53
CA CYS A 67 7.75 -17.50 1.35
C CYS A 67 7.23 -18.16 0.07
N ARG A 68 7.48 -19.47 -0.09
CA ARG A 68 6.94 -20.24 -1.22
C ARG A 68 5.42 -20.29 -1.18
N VAL A 69 4.83 -20.66 -0.03
CA VAL A 69 3.36 -20.74 0.13
C VAL A 69 2.71 -19.37 -0.10
N LEU A 70 3.31 -18.29 0.41
CA LEU A 70 2.84 -16.93 0.14
C LEU A 70 2.94 -16.55 -1.34
N THR A 71 4.01 -16.97 -2.04
CA THR A 71 4.18 -16.73 -3.49
C THR A 71 3.15 -17.51 -4.31
N GLU A 72 2.84 -18.76 -3.92
CA GLU A 72 1.80 -19.58 -4.54
C GLU A 72 0.39 -18.99 -4.27
N ALA A 73 0.14 -18.46 -3.07
CA ALA A 73 -1.09 -17.75 -2.76
C ALA A 73 -1.23 -16.44 -3.56
N MET A 74 -0.17 -15.66 -3.68
CA MET A 74 -0.15 -14.40 -4.45
C MET A 74 -0.40 -14.64 -5.94
N SER A 75 0.32 -15.59 -6.55
CA SER A 75 0.19 -15.94 -7.97
C SER A 75 -1.16 -16.56 -8.34
N GLY A 76 -2.01 -16.83 -7.35
CA GLY A 76 -3.34 -17.37 -7.54
C GLY A 76 -3.37 -18.89 -7.73
N LEU A 77 -2.27 -19.58 -7.45
CA LEU A 77 -2.18 -21.05 -7.52
C LEU A 77 -3.04 -21.73 -6.45
N THR A 78 -3.15 -21.14 -5.26
CA THR A 78 -3.89 -21.74 -4.12
C THR A 78 -5.20 -21.02 -3.78
N THR A 79 -5.48 -19.88 -4.43
CA THR A 79 -6.69 -19.08 -4.19
C THR A 79 -6.95 -18.08 -5.30
N HIS A 80 -8.22 -17.83 -5.60
CA HIS A 80 -8.64 -16.75 -6.50
C HIS A 80 -9.16 -15.53 -5.73
N CYS A 81 -9.12 -15.53 -4.40
CA CYS A 81 -9.59 -14.40 -3.61
C CYS A 81 -8.55 -13.27 -3.64
N ASN A 82 -8.88 -12.15 -4.30
CA ASN A 82 -7.99 -10.98 -4.43
C ASN A 82 -7.49 -10.46 -3.08
N ARG A 83 -8.32 -10.52 -2.03
CA ARG A 83 -7.90 -10.12 -0.67
C ARG A 83 -6.78 -10.98 -0.12
N ILE A 84 -6.81 -12.30 -0.34
CA ILE A 84 -5.73 -13.21 0.09
C ILE A 84 -4.49 -12.99 -0.75
N ARG A 85 -4.65 -12.82 -2.08
CA ARG A 85 -3.54 -12.55 -3.00
C ARG A 85 -2.79 -11.27 -2.64
N ALA A 86 -3.52 -10.18 -2.38
CA ALA A 86 -2.98 -8.90 -1.96
C ALA A 86 -2.29 -8.97 -0.59
N GLU A 87 -2.91 -9.64 0.39
CA GLU A 87 -2.29 -9.81 1.71
C GLU A 87 -1.02 -10.67 1.63
N ALA A 88 -1.03 -11.73 0.82
CA ALA A 88 0.13 -12.56 0.58
C ALA A 88 1.27 -11.75 -0.05
N ALA A 89 0.97 -10.87 -1.02
CA ALA A 89 1.94 -9.95 -1.60
C ALA A 89 2.58 -9.06 -0.52
N ILE A 90 1.77 -8.44 0.35
CA ILE A 90 2.27 -7.58 1.44
C ILE A 90 3.10 -8.36 2.46
N SER A 91 2.72 -9.61 2.72
CA SER A 91 3.33 -10.49 3.73
C SER A 91 4.66 -11.12 3.29
N LEU A 92 5.03 -11.00 2.01
CA LEU A 92 6.30 -11.52 1.51
C LEU A 92 7.49 -10.71 2.03
N GLY A 93 8.58 -11.41 2.36
CA GLY A 93 9.81 -10.76 2.78
C GLY A 93 10.47 -9.96 1.65
N MET A 94 11.31 -8.98 2.04
CA MET A 94 12.03 -8.07 1.13
C MET A 94 12.62 -8.73 -0.12
N GLN A 95 13.33 -9.84 0.03
CA GLN A 95 14.02 -10.48 -1.10
C GLN A 95 13.03 -11.02 -2.14
N ASN A 96 11.92 -11.60 -1.69
CA ASN A 96 10.87 -12.07 -2.59
C ASN A 96 10.12 -10.89 -3.20
N LEU A 97 9.82 -9.87 -2.40
CA LEU A 97 9.17 -8.64 -2.89
C LEU A 97 10.00 -7.95 -3.97
N VAL A 98 11.31 -7.79 -3.80
CA VAL A 98 12.19 -7.19 -4.82
C VAL A 98 12.25 -8.07 -6.08
N ARG A 99 12.29 -9.40 -5.92
CA ARG A 99 12.25 -10.33 -7.06
C ARG A 99 10.94 -10.18 -7.85
N ILE A 100 9.81 -10.26 -7.14
CA ILE A 100 8.45 -10.16 -7.71
C ILE A 100 8.25 -8.78 -8.33
N PHE A 101 8.75 -7.74 -7.67
CA PHE A 101 8.73 -6.39 -8.18
C PHE A 101 9.42 -6.32 -9.55
N LYS A 102 10.65 -6.83 -9.65
CA LYS A 102 11.37 -6.87 -10.93
C LYS A 102 10.69 -7.75 -11.98
N GLU A 103 9.89 -8.73 -11.58
CA GLU A 103 9.12 -9.58 -12.50
C GLU A 103 7.87 -8.88 -13.04
N HIS A 104 7.14 -8.15 -12.20
CA HIS A 104 5.85 -7.56 -12.55
C HIS A 104 5.96 -6.14 -13.10
N PHE A 105 7.06 -5.43 -12.80
CA PHE A 105 7.20 -4.01 -13.09
C PHE A 105 8.42 -3.64 -13.92
N PHE A 106 9.35 -4.55 -14.19
CA PHE A 106 10.58 -4.24 -14.95
C PHE A 106 10.81 -5.25 -16.08
N ASP A 107 11.24 -4.75 -17.22
CA ASP A 107 11.83 -5.59 -18.25
C ASP A 107 13.27 -5.90 -17.84
N ARG A 108 13.56 -7.17 -17.53
CA ARG A 108 14.90 -7.63 -17.15
C ARG A 108 15.96 -7.40 -18.22
N SER A 109 15.56 -7.32 -19.49
CA SER A 109 16.48 -7.14 -20.62
C SER A 109 16.83 -5.67 -20.86
N ALA A 110 15.88 -4.76 -20.61
CA ALA A 110 16.03 -3.34 -20.87
C ALA A 110 16.28 -2.49 -19.61
N ASP A 111 16.13 -3.07 -18.41
CA ASP A 111 16.18 -2.39 -17.11
C ASP A 111 15.25 -1.16 -17.04
N MET A 112 14.09 -1.27 -17.69
CA MET A 112 13.08 -0.22 -17.80
C MET A 112 11.76 -0.68 -17.18
N PRO A 113 10.95 0.23 -16.61
CA PRO A 113 9.63 -0.11 -16.11
C PRO A 113 8.74 -0.62 -17.23
N LEU A 114 8.01 -1.69 -16.95
CA LEU A 114 6.95 -2.17 -17.82
C LEU A 114 5.79 -1.17 -17.79
N PRO A 115 5.13 -0.93 -18.94
CA PRO A 115 3.88 -0.20 -18.94
C PRO A 115 2.86 -0.83 -18.00
N ASN A 116 2.06 0.01 -17.35
CA ASN A 116 1.09 -0.42 -16.36
C ASN A 116 -0.22 -0.89 -17.00
N TYR A 117 -0.12 -1.88 -17.87
CA TYR A 117 -1.28 -2.42 -18.57
C TYR A 117 -1.95 -3.52 -17.74
N PHE A 118 -3.26 -3.38 -17.54
CA PHE A 118 -4.16 -4.36 -16.91
C PHE A 118 -5.04 -5.04 -17.95
N LEU A 119 -4.53 -5.15 -19.17
CA LEU A 119 -5.16 -5.96 -20.20
C LEU A 119 -5.09 -7.41 -19.73
N PRO A 120 -6.20 -8.16 -19.75
CA PRO A 120 -6.11 -9.60 -19.69
C PRO A 120 -5.15 -10.03 -20.78
N SER A 121 -3.96 -10.45 -20.37
CA SER A 121 -2.95 -10.88 -21.31
C SER A 121 -3.63 -11.92 -22.18
N GLY A 122 -3.54 -11.78 -23.50
CA GLY A 122 -3.81 -12.88 -24.43
C GLY A 122 -2.82 -14.03 -24.25
N GLY A 123 -2.29 -14.22 -23.05
CA GLY A 123 -1.52 -15.37 -22.63
C GLY A 123 -2.46 -16.55 -22.77
N LYS A 124 -2.13 -17.40 -23.73
CA LYS A 124 -2.65 -18.75 -23.84
C LYS A 124 -2.70 -19.32 -22.42
N VAL A 125 -3.90 -19.49 -21.89
CA VAL A 125 -4.12 -20.49 -20.86
C VAL A 125 -3.74 -21.79 -21.56
N SER A 126 -2.51 -22.26 -21.37
CA SER A 126 -2.14 -23.62 -21.70
C SER A 126 -2.93 -24.49 -20.73
N VAL A 127 -4.18 -24.77 -21.12
CA VAL A 127 -4.95 -25.89 -20.62
C VAL A 127 -4.15 -27.11 -21.03
N GLY A 128 -3.21 -27.52 -20.19
CA GLY A 128 -2.61 -28.82 -20.27
C GLY A 128 -3.77 -29.81 -20.27
N ALA A 129 -3.93 -30.53 -21.39
CA ALA A 129 -4.93 -31.56 -21.53
C ALA A 129 -4.67 -32.63 -20.45
N VAL A 130 -5.37 -32.52 -19.33
CA VAL A 130 -5.49 -33.60 -18.34
C VAL A 130 -6.96 -33.78 -18.05
N SER A 131 -7.50 -34.76 -18.79
CA SER A 131 -8.55 -35.70 -18.41
C SER A 131 -9.23 -35.47 -17.05
N THR A 132 -10.52 -35.14 -17.16
CA THR A 132 -11.68 -35.56 -16.35
C THR A 132 -11.60 -35.57 -14.82
N ASN A 133 -12.52 -34.78 -14.25
CA ASN A 133 -13.09 -34.87 -12.90
C ASN A 133 -12.39 -34.09 -11.76
N SER A 134 -12.55 -32.77 -11.76
CA SER A 134 -12.79 -31.98 -10.54
C SER A 134 -13.04 -30.51 -10.89
N THR A 135 -14.18 -29.97 -10.43
CA THR A 135 -14.62 -28.56 -10.28
C THR A 135 -13.61 -27.41 -10.49
N THR A 136 -12.94 -27.31 -11.63
CA THR A 136 -12.26 -26.10 -12.07
C THR A 136 -13.33 -25.15 -12.62
N ARG A 137 -13.83 -24.26 -11.76
CA ARG A 137 -14.61 -23.09 -12.20
C ARG A 137 -13.79 -22.41 -13.29
N GLU A 138 -14.34 -22.34 -14.51
CA GLU A 138 -13.75 -21.58 -15.62
C GLU A 138 -13.46 -20.16 -15.13
N ILE A 139 -12.18 -19.87 -14.87
CA ILE A 139 -11.71 -18.58 -14.42
C ILE A 139 -11.98 -17.61 -15.58
N ARG A 140 -12.86 -16.63 -15.38
CA ARG A 140 -13.13 -15.65 -16.42
C ARG A 140 -11.89 -14.78 -16.56
N ILE A 141 -11.53 -14.48 -17.81
CA ILE A 141 -10.38 -13.65 -18.17
C ILE A 141 -10.38 -12.27 -17.45
N GLN A 142 -11.57 -11.78 -17.07
CA GLN A 142 -11.75 -10.57 -16.26
C GLN A 142 -11.27 -10.73 -14.80
N ASP A 143 -11.51 -11.89 -14.17
CA ASP A 143 -11.11 -12.18 -12.79
C ASP A 143 -9.58 -12.17 -12.63
N TYR A 144 -8.85 -12.53 -13.70
CA TYR A 144 -7.39 -12.51 -13.72
C TYR A 144 -6.84 -11.07 -13.72
N ALA A 145 -7.40 -10.19 -14.57
CA ALA A 145 -6.95 -8.80 -14.68
C ALA A 145 -7.20 -8.00 -13.38
N GLU A 146 -8.37 -8.20 -12.76
CA GLU A 146 -8.68 -7.60 -11.45
C GLU A 146 -7.72 -8.07 -10.35
N GLY A 147 -7.38 -9.36 -10.35
CA GLY A 147 -6.43 -9.90 -9.39
C GLY A 147 -5.00 -9.37 -9.58
N GLU A 148 -4.55 -9.23 -10.83
CA GLU A 148 -3.24 -8.62 -11.12
C GLU A 148 -3.19 -7.14 -10.72
N TYR A 149 -4.28 -6.41 -10.91
CA TYR A 149 -4.40 -5.02 -10.44
C TYR A 149 -4.22 -4.92 -8.92
N GLU A 150 -4.94 -5.74 -8.16
CA GLU A 150 -4.85 -5.73 -6.70
C GLU A 150 -3.46 -6.12 -6.19
N ILE A 151 -2.79 -7.07 -6.85
CA ILE A 151 -1.39 -7.43 -6.52
C ILE A 151 -0.45 -6.26 -6.82
N LYS A 152 -0.55 -5.66 -8.01
CA LYS A 152 0.29 -4.51 -8.38
C LYS A 152 0.08 -3.32 -7.43
N LYS A 153 -1.14 -3.12 -6.91
CA LYS A 153 -1.44 -2.12 -5.88
C LYS A 153 -0.87 -2.49 -4.50
N ALA A 154 -0.80 -3.78 -4.16
CA ALA A 154 -0.35 -4.29 -2.87
C ALA A 154 1.18 -4.35 -2.72
N ILE A 155 1.92 -4.64 -3.80
CA ILE A 155 3.39 -4.75 -3.80
C ILE A 155 4.08 -3.47 -3.28
N PRO A 156 3.72 -2.24 -3.72
CA PRO A 156 4.28 -1.00 -3.18
C PRO A 156 4.15 -0.89 -1.66
N ARG A 157 3.00 -1.31 -1.11
CA ARG A 157 2.74 -1.29 0.33
C ARG A 157 3.62 -2.29 1.06
N GLY A 158 3.75 -3.50 0.53
CA GLY A 158 4.67 -4.51 1.07
C GLY A 158 6.10 -4.01 1.11
N LEU A 159 6.59 -3.44 0.00
CA LEU A 159 7.92 -2.84 -0.10
C LEU A 159 8.11 -1.70 0.91
N ALA A 160 7.12 -0.83 1.06
CA ALA A 160 7.18 0.28 2.02
C ALA A 160 7.22 -0.16 3.48
N MET A 161 6.82 -1.40 3.81
CA MET A 161 6.89 -1.97 5.16
C MET A 161 8.22 -2.67 5.47
N VAL A 162 9.04 -2.95 4.44
CA VAL A 162 10.34 -3.58 4.63
C VAL A 162 11.27 -2.68 5.44
N ARG A 163 11.96 -3.27 6.42
CA ARG A 163 13.00 -2.62 7.23
C ARG A 163 14.27 -3.47 7.25
N CYS A 164 15.42 -2.82 7.16
CA CYS A 164 16.74 -3.38 7.42
C CYS A 164 16.92 -3.67 8.91
N ARG A 165 18.00 -4.38 9.27
CA ARG A 165 18.38 -4.60 10.68
C ARG A 165 18.60 -3.31 11.46
N THR A 166 18.93 -2.23 10.76
CA THR A 166 19.09 -0.88 11.31
C THR A 166 17.76 -0.18 11.62
N GLY A 167 16.61 -0.75 11.23
CA GLY A 167 15.28 -0.15 11.39
C GLY A 167 14.90 0.84 10.29
N PHE A 168 15.76 1.07 9.30
CA PHE A 168 15.50 1.91 8.14
C PHE A 168 15.01 1.10 6.94
N SER A 169 14.20 1.71 6.08
CA SER A 169 13.84 1.17 4.78
C SER A 169 15.05 1.22 3.84
N PRO A 170 15.28 0.19 3.00
CA PRO A 170 16.30 0.24 1.97
C PRO A 170 16.06 1.42 1.00
N PRO A 171 17.07 2.24 0.70
CA PRO A 171 16.91 3.43 -0.16
C PRO A 171 16.57 3.07 -1.61
N GLU A 172 16.92 1.87 -2.08
CA GLU A 172 16.61 1.41 -3.43
C GLU A 172 15.09 1.35 -3.67
N ILE A 173 14.31 1.09 -2.61
CA ILE A 173 12.85 1.04 -2.68
C ILE A 173 12.28 2.42 -3.04
N GLU A 174 12.84 3.51 -2.50
CA GLU A 174 12.39 4.85 -2.87
C GLU A 174 12.63 5.10 -4.36
N THR A 175 13.83 4.82 -4.85
CA THR A 175 14.20 4.98 -6.26
C THR A 175 13.24 4.20 -7.17
N PHE A 176 12.95 2.95 -6.81
CA PHE A 176 12.06 2.10 -7.57
C PHE A 176 10.61 2.60 -7.61
N LEU A 177 10.05 2.96 -6.45
CA LEU A 177 8.67 3.45 -6.38
C LEU A 177 8.53 4.81 -7.07
N LEU A 178 9.53 5.68 -6.96
CA LEU A 178 9.55 6.97 -7.65
C LEU A 178 9.66 6.80 -9.17
N GLN A 179 10.47 5.83 -9.63
CA GLN A 179 10.56 5.51 -11.05
C GLN A 179 9.21 5.02 -11.60
N LEU A 180 8.49 4.17 -10.87
CA LEU A 180 7.14 3.74 -11.27
C LEU A 180 6.14 4.89 -11.30
N LEU A 181 6.22 5.81 -10.34
CA LEU A 181 5.34 6.97 -10.28
C LEU A 181 5.57 7.92 -11.47
N THR A 182 6.85 8.18 -11.80
CA THR A 182 7.25 9.12 -12.85
C THR A 182 7.12 8.55 -14.27
N GLN A 183 7.28 7.24 -14.43
CA GLN A 183 7.25 6.53 -15.72
C GLN A 183 5.98 5.69 -15.90
N ASN A 184 4.91 5.98 -15.15
CA ASN A 184 3.65 5.26 -15.26
C ASN A 184 3.01 5.48 -16.64
N ASP A 185 2.86 4.40 -17.41
CA ASP A 185 2.11 4.40 -18.66
C ASP A 185 0.86 3.52 -18.52
N ASN A 186 -0.31 4.16 -18.40
CA ASN A 186 -1.62 3.52 -18.34
C ASN A 186 -2.39 3.61 -19.67
N SER A 187 -1.78 4.12 -20.74
CA SER A 187 -2.46 4.56 -21.97
C SER A 187 -3.26 3.47 -22.69
N LYS A 188 -2.95 2.19 -22.47
CA LYS A 188 -3.65 1.04 -23.08
C LYS A 188 -4.66 0.35 -22.16
N ASN A 189 -4.97 0.94 -21.01
CA ASN A 189 -6.01 0.44 -20.11
C ASN A 189 -7.40 0.88 -20.59
N TYR A 190 -7.80 0.50 -21.79
CA TYR A 190 -9.09 0.91 -22.34
C TYR A 190 -10.27 0.34 -21.53
N VAL A 191 -11.29 1.18 -21.31
CA VAL A 191 -12.52 0.78 -20.61
C VAL A 191 -13.29 -0.26 -21.43
N ASP A 192 -13.35 -0.06 -22.75
CA ASP A 192 -13.84 -1.05 -23.71
C ASP A 192 -12.71 -1.36 -24.71
N ARG A 193 -12.52 -2.64 -25.02
CA ARG A 193 -11.51 -3.07 -26.01
C ARG A 193 -11.92 -2.74 -27.44
N ALA A 194 -13.21 -2.59 -27.70
CA ALA A 194 -13.71 -2.19 -29.02
C ALA A 194 -13.59 -0.67 -29.26
N ASP A 195 -13.48 0.10 -28.18
CA ASP A 195 -13.44 1.56 -28.21
C ASP A 195 -12.21 2.11 -27.47
N GLU A 196 -11.15 2.39 -28.22
CA GLU A 196 -9.89 2.94 -27.71
C GLU A 196 -9.97 4.43 -27.34
N SER A 197 -11.17 5.05 -27.37
CA SER A 197 -11.35 6.47 -27.03
C SER A 197 -11.26 6.76 -25.52
N CYS A 198 -11.52 5.77 -24.67
CA CYS A 198 -11.61 5.94 -23.22
C CYS A 198 -10.62 5.04 -22.49
N VAL A 199 -9.70 5.65 -21.73
CA VAL A 199 -8.75 4.96 -20.86
C VAL A 199 -9.25 4.99 -19.42
N ALA A 200 -9.15 3.86 -18.73
CA ALA A 200 -9.50 3.74 -17.32
C ALA A 200 -8.50 4.52 -16.44
N ASP A 201 -9.05 5.27 -15.48
CA ASP A 201 -8.27 5.98 -14.47
C ASP A 201 -7.60 4.97 -13.53
N ASP A 202 -6.28 5.09 -13.32
CA ASP A 202 -5.48 4.26 -12.42
C ASP A 202 -5.13 4.98 -11.10
N CYS A 203 -5.94 5.99 -10.74
CA CYS A 203 -5.76 6.79 -9.53
C CYS A 203 -5.58 5.98 -8.24
N PHE A 204 -6.21 4.82 -8.07
CA PHE A 204 -6.01 3.99 -6.87
C PHE A 204 -4.65 3.29 -6.84
N TYR A 205 -4.08 2.96 -8.00
CA TYR A 205 -2.72 2.41 -8.10
C TYR A 205 -1.69 3.49 -7.80
N LEU A 206 -1.82 4.64 -8.46
CA LEU A 206 -0.98 5.82 -8.21
C LEU A 206 -1.07 6.28 -6.75
N GLY A 207 -2.27 6.32 -6.17
CA GLY A 207 -2.47 6.62 -4.76
C GLY A 207 -1.74 5.64 -3.83
N SER A 208 -1.71 4.35 -4.18
CA SER A 208 -0.93 3.35 -3.43
C SER A 208 0.58 3.62 -3.50
N LEU A 209 1.11 4.02 -4.67
CA LEU A 209 2.52 4.40 -4.82
C LEU A 209 2.86 5.64 -3.99
N ILE A 210 2.03 6.69 -4.08
CA ILE A 210 2.21 7.96 -3.36
C ILE A 210 2.23 7.73 -1.85
N LEU A 211 1.26 6.98 -1.32
CA LEU A 211 1.22 6.66 0.11
C LEU A 211 2.40 5.78 0.53
N SER A 212 2.77 4.79 -0.29
CA SER A 212 3.91 3.90 0.00
C SER A 212 5.23 4.68 0.10
N LEU A 213 5.48 5.64 -0.80
CA LEU A 213 6.63 6.53 -0.76
C LEU A 213 6.69 7.38 0.53
N SER A 214 5.53 7.80 1.03
CA SER A 214 5.42 8.65 2.22
C SER A 214 5.73 7.94 3.54
N VAL A 215 5.55 6.62 3.60
CA VAL A 215 5.74 5.79 4.80
C VAL A 215 7.17 5.23 4.91
N LEU A 216 7.99 5.40 3.87
CA LEU A 216 9.40 4.98 3.89
C LEU A 216 10.19 5.70 4.99
N ASN A 217 10.86 4.91 5.83
CA ASN A 217 11.72 5.41 6.90
C ASN A 217 13.18 5.36 6.46
N LEU A 218 13.66 6.41 5.80
CA LEU A 218 15.04 6.45 5.29
C LEU A 218 15.99 7.12 6.28
N GLU A 219 17.24 6.64 6.30
CA GLU A 219 18.31 7.24 7.10
C GLU A 219 18.65 8.65 6.61
N VAL A 220 18.72 8.83 5.29
CA VAL A 220 18.85 10.14 4.66
C VAL A 220 17.47 10.78 4.60
N ARG A 221 17.31 11.89 5.33
CA ARG A 221 16.04 12.62 5.39
C ARG A 221 15.73 13.43 4.14
N ALA A 222 16.70 13.69 3.26
CA ALA A 222 16.45 14.45 2.04
C ALA A 222 15.55 13.66 1.08
N ALA A 223 14.28 14.08 0.93
CA ALA A 223 13.32 13.50 -0.02
C ALA A 223 12.90 14.51 -1.09
N ALA A 224 13.83 15.39 -1.51
CA ALA A 224 13.56 16.43 -2.48
C ALA A 224 12.88 15.92 -3.78
N PRO A 225 13.34 14.83 -4.43
CA PRO A 225 12.69 14.39 -5.67
C PRO A 225 11.30 13.80 -5.43
N THR A 226 11.13 13.03 -4.36
CA THR A 226 9.84 12.42 -3.99
C THR A 226 8.79 13.48 -3.65
N ALA A 227 9.14 14.46 -2.82
CA ALA A 227 8.22 15.52 -2.45
C ALA A 227 7.89 16.45 -3.63
N ALA A 228 8.88 16.74 -4.50
CA ALA A 228 8.65 17.53 -5.70
C ALA A 228 7.66 16.84 -6.65
N GLU A 229 7.81 15.52 -6.86
CA GLU A 229 6.92 14.77 -7.74
C GLU A 229 5.49 14.66 -7.17
N ILE A 230 5.34 14.40 -5.87
CA ILE A 230 4.02 14.36 -5.22
C ILE A 230 3.35 15.75 -5.28
N THR A 231 4.11 16.83 -5.09
CA THR A 231 3.61 18.20 -5.21
C THR A 231 3.20 18.52 -6.65
N ARG A 232 3.97 18.05 -7.65
CA ARG A 232 3.62 18.17 -9.07
C ARG A 232 2.29 17.46 -9.37
N LEU A 233 2.10 16.25 -8.84
CA LEU A 233 0.86 15.48 -9.00
C LEU A 233 -0.33 16.16 -8.31
N LEU A 234 -0.12 16.75 -7.12
CA LEU A 234 -1.16 17.53 -6.43
C LEU A 234 -1.63 18.71 -7.30
N HIS A 235 -0.71 19.48 -7.87
CA HIS A 235 -1.06 20.59 -8.77
C HIS A 235 -1.72 20.11 -10.08
N TYR A 236 -1.30 18.95 -10.59
CA TYR A 236 -1.91 18.36 -11.78
C TYR A 236 -3.36 17.94 -11.51
N ASP A 237 -3.64 17.27 -10.39
CA ASP A 237 -4.98 16.83 -10.00
C ASP A 237 -5.90 18.02 -9.68
N ASP A 238 -5.34 19.14 -9.20
CA ASP A 238 -6.09 20.41 -9.03
C ASP A 238 -6.62 20.96 -10.37
N VAL A 239 -5.90 20.73 -11.48
CA VAL A 239 -6.30 21.18 -12.83
C VAL A 239 -7.17 20.12 -13.54
N HIS A 240 -6.82 18.85 -13.39
CA HIS A 240 -7.54 17.72 -13.97
C HIS A 240 -7.87 16.68 -12.89
N PRO A 241 -9.00 16.83 -12.18
CA PRO A 241 -9.33 15.99 -11.04
C PRO A 241 -9.52 14.52 -11.41
N SER A 242 -8.77 13.65 -10.74
CA SER A 242 -8.97 12.21 -10.72
C SER A 242 -10.31 11.82 -10.11
N TYR A 243 -10.69 10.55 -10.31
CA TYR A 243 -11.91 10.02 -9.72
C TYR A 243 -12.00 10.32 -8.22
N ARG A 244 -13.03 11.09 -7.83
CA ARG A 244 -13.28 11.54 -6.45
C ARG A 244 -12.10 12.26 -5.79
N HIS A 245 -11.21 12.87 -6.58
CA HIS A 245 -9.99 13.54 -6.07
C HIS A 245 -9.09 12.58 -5.26
N THR A 246 -9.06 11.30 -5.64
CA THR A 246 -8.28 10.28 -4.93
C THR A 246 -6.80 10.64 -4.87
N ILE A 247 -6.24 11.19 -5.95
CA ILE A 247 -4.84 11.61 -6.00
C ILE A 247 -4.59 12.81 -5.07
N THR A 248 -5.45 13.84 -5.09
CA THR A 248 -5.37 14.97 -4.15
C THR A 248 -5.33 14.47 -2.70
N VAL A 249 -6.24 13.58 -2.32
CA VAL A 249 -6.29 13.04 -0.95
C VAL A 249 -5.00 12.29 -0.60
N CYS A 250 -4.53 11.39 -1.46
CA CYS A 250 -3.28 10.67 -1.24
C CYS A 250 -2.06 11.60 -1.19
N CYS A 251 -2.01 12.65 -2.01
CA CYS A 251 -0.93 13.64 -2.00
C CYS A 251 -0.91 14.46 -0.70
N LEU A 252 -2.08 14.92 -0.22
CA LEU A 252 -2.17 15.68 1.03
C LEU A 252 -1.73 14.84 2.24
N GLU A 253 -2.13 13.58 2.29
CA GLU A 253 -1.69 12.65 3.34
C GLU A 253 -0.19 12.35 3.23
N ALA A 254 0.31 12.09 2.01
CA ALA A 254 1.70 11.76 1.77
C ALA A 254 2.64 12.93 2.09
N LEU A 255 2.30 14.16 1.69
CA LEU A 255 3.08 15.35 1.99
C LEU A 255 3.10 15.62 3.50
N CYS A 256 1.98 15.41 4.20
CA CYS A 256 1.92 15.50 5.66
C CYS A 256 2.85 14.46 6.30
N ASN A 257 2.79 13.18 5.88
CA ASN A 257 3.69 12.13 6.36
C ASN A 257 5.16 12.49 6.15
N LEU A 258 5.52 13.04 4.98
CA LEU A 258 6.88 13.48 4.68
C LEU A 258 7.31 14.68 5.55
N GLN A 259 6.42 15.62 5.84
CA GLN A 259 6.70 16.74 6.76
C GLN A 259 6.94 16.24 8.18
N LEU A 260 6.08 15.34 8.67
CA LEU A 260 6.21 14.73 10.00
C LEU A 260 7.50 13.91 10.15
N ALA A 261 7.91 13.20 9.09
CA ALA A 261 9.19 12.49 9.05
C ALA A 261 10.41 13.44 8.98
N GLY A 262 10.19 14.75 8.79
CA GLY A 262 11.24 15.74 8.54
C GLY A 262 11.92 15.58 7.17
N ARG A 263 11.24 14.91 6.23
CA ARG A 263 11.72 14.63 4.88
C ARG A 263 11.32 15.68 3.85
N PHE A 264 10.29 16.46 4.17
CA PHE A 264 9.89 17.68 3.45
C PHE A 264 10.04 18.88 4.38
N THR A 265 10.99 19.75 4.08
CA THR A 265 11.38 20.87 4.96
C THR A 265 10.63 22.16 4.68
N ASP A 266 9.97 22.27 3.52
CA ASP A 266 9.15 23.41 3.16
C ASP A 266 7.77 23.29 3.81
N LEU A 267 7.64 23.81 5.03
CA LEU A 267 6.38 23.75 5.79
C LEU A 267 5.26 24.60 5.15
N ASP A 268 5.61 25.62 4.35
CA ASP A 268 4.66 26.49 3.66
C ASP A 268 4.42 26.07 2.19
N GLY A 269 5.23 25.13 1.67
CA GLY A 269 5.15 24.66 0.30
C GLY A 269 3.83 24.00 -0.07
N VAL A 270 3.03 23.57 0.93
CA VAL A 270 1.71 22.99 0.73
C VAL A 270 0.67 23.81 1.47
N SER A 271 -0.22 24.46 0.72
CA SER A 271 -1.30 25.27 1.27
C SER A 271 -2.48 24.41 1.72
N TYR A 272 -2.33 23.61 2.79
CA TYR A 272 -3.42 22.74 3.29
C TYR A 272 -4.72 23.49 3.57
N HIS A 273 -4.62 24.74 4.06
CA HIS A 273 -5.80 25.58 4.33
C HIS A 273 -6.62 25.89 3.06
N LYS A 274 -5.99 25.92 1.87
CA LYS A 274 -6.70 26.04 0.59
C LYS A 274 -7.67 24.88 0.39
N TYR A 275 -7.20 23.66 0.65
CA TYR A 275 -7.96 22.42 0.47
C TYR A 275 -8.99 22.16 1.58
N ALA A 276 -8.85 22.80 2.74
CA ALA A 276 -9.84 22.77 3.82
C ALA A 276 -11.09 23.64 3.53
N SER A 277 -11.00 24.54 2.53
CA SER A 277 -12.07 25.45 2.14
C SER A 277 -13.34 24.71 1.66
N PRO A 278 -14.54 25.26 1.90
CA PRO A 278 -15.81 24.75 1.35
C PRO A 278 -15.85 24.63 -0.18
N ALA A 279 -14.90 25.23 -0.89
CA ALA A 279 -14.75 25.09 -2.34
C ALA A 279 -14.40 23.66 -2.80
N TYR A 280 -13.86 22.82 -1.90
CA TYR A 280 -13.45 21.45 -2.20
C TYR A 280 -14.46 20.41 -1.67
N PRO A 281 -14.53 19.20 -2.27
CA PRO A 281 -15.36 18.12 -1.77
C PRO A 281 -15.02 17.70 -0.34
N SER A 282 -16.00 17.14 0.38
CA SER A 282 -15.85 16.74 1.80
C SER A 282 -14.65 15.83 2.07
N VAL A 283 -14.36 14.89 1.16
CA VAL A 283 -13.22 13.95 1.30
C VAL A 283 -11.88 14.69 1.27
N VAL A 284 -11.73 15.68 0.39
CA VAL A 284 -10.51 16.50 0.28
C VAL A 284 -10.37 17.40 1.50
N ARG A 285 -11.49 18.02 1.93
CA ARG A 285 -11.52 18.87 3.13
C ARG A 285 -11.12 18.08 4.37
N GLN A 286 -11.66 16.86 4.54
CA GLN A 286 -11.32 15.98 5.65
C GLN A 286 -9.82 15.67 5.67
N ALA A 287 -9.23 15.27 4.53
CA ALA A 287 -7.81 14.97 4.44
C ALA A 287 -6.94 16.20 4.75
N ALA A 288 -7.33 17.37 4.24
CA ALA A 288 -6.62 18.62 4.50
C ALA A 288 -6.65 19.02 5.98
N ILE A 289 -7.83 18.97 6.61
CA ILE A 289 -8.02 19.28 8.02
C ILE A 289 -7.25 18.28 8.89
N GLU A 290 -7.30 16.99 8.57
CA GLU A 290 -6.53 15.96 9.25
C GLU A 290 -5.02 16.25 9.19
N SER A 291 -4.50 16.56 7.99
CA SER A 291 -3.09 16.94 7.82
C SER A 291 -2.71 18.18 8.64
N ILE A 292 -3.54 19.22 8.67
CA ILE A 292 -3.32 20.42 9.47
C ILE A 292 -3.26 20.08 10.96
N LEU A 293 -4.23 19.31 11.46
CA LEU A 293 -4.26 18.90 12.87
C LEU A 293 -3.03 18.08 13.23
N ARG A 294 -2.65 17.09 12.40
CA ARG A 294 -1.46 16.27 12.60
C ARG A 294 -0.19 17.11 12.67
N LEU A 295 -0.05 18.12 11.83
CA LEU A 295 1.08 19.06 11.85
C LEU A 295 1.06 19.97 13.08
N TYR A 296 -0.11 20.39 13.57
CA TYR A 296 -0.20 21.14 14.84
C TYR A 296 0.15 20.27 16.05
N PHE A 297 -0.27 18.99 16.06
CA PHE A 297 0.03 18.04 17.13
C PHE A 297 1.49 17.60 17.15
N ALA A 298 2.16 17.61 16.01
CA ALA A 298 3.60 17.43 15.94
C ALA A 298 4.28 18.63 16.59
N GLU A 299 4.61 18.52 17.89
CA GLU A 299 5.64 19.35 18.49
C GLU A 299 6.86 19.32 17.56
N ASP A 300 7.46 20.48 17.30
CA ASP A 300 8.57 20.64 16.35
C ASP A 300 9.54 19.46 16.46
N PRO A 301 9.63 18.57 15.45
CA PRO A 301 10.51 17.40 15.52
C PRO A 301 12.01 17.78 15.57
N ARG A 302 12.32 19.09 15.47
CA ARG A 302 13.65 19.68 15.65
C ARG A 302 13.78 20.53 16.93
N GLY A 303 12.74 20.57 17.76
CA GLY A 303 12.73 21.32 19.01
C GLY A 303 13.72 20.69 19.99
N ASP A 304 14.99 21.06 19.89
CA ASP A 304 15.91 20.94 21.01
C ASP A 304 15.20 21.60 22.21
N PRO A 305 14.88 20.86 23.28
CA PRO A 305 14.19 21.42 24.44
C PRO A 305 14.98 22.55 25.10
N THR A 306 16.26 22.73 24.72
CA THR A 306 17.14 23.80 25.17
C THR A 306 17.28 24.97 24.19
N ALA A 307 16.79 24.84 22.95
CA ALA A 307 16.85 25.93 21.98
C ALA A 307 15.80 27.00 22.31
N PRO A 308 16.17 28.30 22.30
CA PRO A 308 15.21 29.37 22.51
C PRO A 308 14.14 29.29 21.41
N ARG A 309 12.87 29.10 21.82
CA ARG A 309 11.68 29.08 20.95
C ARG A 309 11.81 30.14 19.85
N ARG A 310 12.26 29.72 18.66
CA ARG A 310 12.32 30.58 17.50
C ARG A 310 10.91 30.64 16.91
N ASP A 311 10.48 31.88 16.68
CA ASP A 311 9.18 32.32 16.18
C ASP A 311 7.97 32.13 17.10
N LYS A 312 7.69 33.20 17.85
CA LYS A 312 6.42 33.46 18.57
C LYS A 312 5.20 33.57 17.64
N SER A 313 5.34 33.38 16.32
CA SER A 313 4.27 33.56 15.32
C SER A 313 3.53 32.27 14.99
N ARG A 314 4.12 31.08 15.19
CA ARG A 314 3.47 29.79 14.94
C ARG A 314 3.07 29.12 16.24
N VAL A 315 1.76 29.04 16.48
CA VAL A 315 1.20 28.32 17.62
C VAL A 315 1.20 26.84 17.26
N PHE A 316 2.12 26.05 17.82
CA PHE A 316 2.10 24.59 17.73
C PHE A 316 1.51 24.00 19.02
N GLY A 317 1.12 22.72 18.95
CA GLY A 317 0.65 21.93 20.08
C GLY A 317 -0.87 21.74 20.13
N PRO A 318 -1.35 20.92 21.08
CA PRO A 318 -2.75 20.50 21.17
C PRO A 318 -3.74 21.67 21.24
N VAL A 319 -3.37 22.76 21.92
CA VAL A 319 -4.23 23.94 22.07
C VAL A 319 -4.43 24.65 20.73
N ALA A 320 -3.39 24.73 19.90
CA ALA A 320 -3.48 25.34 18.57
C ALA A 320 -4.37 24.51 17.64
N ALA A 321 -4.18 23.19 17.65
CA ALA A 321 -4.98 22.24 16.88
C ALA A 321 -6.47 22.35 17.23
N ILE A 322 -6.80 22.32 18.53
CA ILE A 322 -8.17 22.44 19.02
C ILE A 322 -8.76 23.82 18.69
N SER A 323 -7.99 24.89 18.86
CA SER A 323 -8.44 26.25 18.53
C SER A 323 -8.75 26.41 17.04
N TYR A 324 -7.96 25.78 16.17
CA TYR A 324 -8.24 25.76 14.73
C TYR A 324 -9.50 24.97 14.41
N ALA A 325 -9.68 23.79 15.01
CA ALA A 325 -10.89 22.98 14.84
C ALA A 325 -12.16 23.73 15.29
N LEU A 326 -12.11 24.44 16.42
CA LEU A 326 -13.23 25.26 16.90
C LEU A 326 -13.59 26.37 15.92
N LYS A 327 -12.59 27.09 15.39
CA LYS A 327 -12.82 28.14 14.38
C LYS A 327 -13.44 27.62 13.09
N LEU A 328 -13.11 26.39 12.68
CA LEU A 328 -13.73 25.76 11.52
C LEU A 328 -15.21 25.46 11.78
N ILE A 329 -15.55 24.97 12.97
CA ILE A 329 -16.94 24.72 13.37
C ILE A 329 -17.74 26.04 13.42
N ASP A 330 -17.13 27.11 13.90
CA ASP A 330 -17.79 28.44 13.96
C ASP A 330 -17.95 29.08 12.57
N ALA A 331 -17.13 28.71 11.58
CA ALA A 331 -17.14 29.28 10.23
C ALA A 331 -17.96 28.48 9.22
N ASP A 332 -18.09 27.16 9.41
CA ASP A 332 -19.10 26.36 8.74
C ASP A 332 -20.43 26.58 9.48
N ASP A 333 -21.17 27.63 9.09
CA ASP A 333 -22.60 27.72 9.42
C ASP A 333 -23.26 26.41 8.98
N SER A 334 -23.52 25.54 9.96
CA SER A 334 -24.16 24.24 9.79
C SER A 334 -25.51 24.40 9.08
N PRO A 335 -25.96 23.36 8.41
CA PRO A 335 -27.23 22.75 8.78
C PRO A 335 -27.02 21.60 9.76
#